data_AF-A0A2M7NT10-F1
#
_entry.id   AF-A0A2M7NT10-F1
#
_cell.length_a   1.000
_cell.length_b   1.000
_cell.length_c   1.000
_cell.angle_alpha   90.00
_cell.angle_beta   90.00
_cell.angle_gamma   90.00
#
_symmetry.space_group_name_H-M   'P 1'
#
loop_
_entity.id
_entity.type
_entity.pdbx_description
1 polymer ?
#
loop_
_entity_poly.entity_id
_entity_poly.type
_entity_poly.pdbx_seq_one_letter_code
_entity_poly.pdbx_strand_id
1 'polypeptide(L)'
;MRIAEKLEASERGVSFECFPPKTEKGRSNLYGALGALEKYKPLFVSVTYGAGGGNRDTAVDTVLSLKKDFTFEVMPHLTCIGAPASEIDGVLDTYKDAGIENILAL
;
A
#
# COMPACT_ATOMS: atom_id res chain seq x y z
N MET A 1 -10.46 -5.71 -4.12
CA MET A 1 -11.20 -6.67 -3.26
C MET A 1 -11.00 -6.25 -1.82
N ARG A 2 -12.03 -6.36 -0.98
CA ARG A 2 -11.92 -5.94 0.41
C ARG A 2 -11.15 -6.99 1.20
N ILE A 3 -10.19 -6.55 2.03
CA ILE A 3 -9.37 -7.46 2.85
C ILE A 3 -10.24 -8.24 3.85
N ALA A 4 -11.32 -7.64 4.35
CA ALA A 4 -12.29 -8.31 5.22
C ALA A 4 -12.85 -9.60 4.58
N GLU A 5 -13.25 -9.54 3.30
CA GLU A 5 -13.77 -10.69 2.56
C GLU A 5 -12.69 -11.77 2.37
N LYS A 6 -11.44 -11.37 2.12
CA LYS A 6 -10.31 -12.30 2.02
C LYS A 6 -10.02 -13.00 3.35
N LEU A 7 -10.14 -12.30 4.47
CA LEU A 7 -9.94 -12.86 5.80
C LEU A 7 -11.03 -13.87 6.14
N GLU A 8 -12.29 -13.56 5.86
CA GLU A 8 -13.42 -14.48 6.06
C GLU A 8 -13.28 -15.76 5.24
N ALA A 9 -12.76 -15.67 4.02
CA ALA A 9 -12.55 -16.81 3.13
C ALA A 9 -11.30 -17.64 3.46
N SER A 10 -10.49 -17.22 4.44
CA SER A 10 -9.19 -17.84 4.75
C SER A 10 -9.14 -18.39 6.17
N GLU A 11 -8.79 -19.66 6.34
CA GLU A 11 -8.55 -20.24 7.67
C GLU A 11 -7.30 -19.63 8.33
N ARG A 12 -6.28 -19.35 7.52
CA ARG A 12 -5.00 -18.74 7.90
C ARG A 12 -4.47 -17.93 6.72
N GLY A 13 -3.68 -16.90 7.00
CA GLY A 13 -3.04 -16.10 5.96
C GLY A 13 -1.81 -15.35 6.46
N VAL A 14 -1.05 -14.83 5.50
CA VAL A 14 0.10 -13.95 5.74
C VAL A 14 -0.10 -12.67 4.95
N SER A 15 0.39 -11.57 5.51
CA SER A 15 0.56 -10.29 4.81
C SER A 15 1.99 -9.82 5.02
N PHE A 16 2.44 -8.92 4.15
CA PHE A 16 3.74 -8.28 4.28
C PHE A 16 3.56 -6.76 4.34
N GLU A 17 4.50 -6.09 5.00
CA GLU A 17 4.55 -4.63 5.05
C GLU A 17 5.87 -4.15 4.44
N CYS A 18 5.81 -3.06 3.68
CA CYS A 18 6.99 -2.43 3.12
C CYS A 18 6.99 -0.91 3.29
N PHE A 19 8.18 -0.34 3.11
CA PHE A 19 8.39 1.10 3.16
C PHE A 19 8.59 1.66 1.75
N PRO A 20 8.03 2.83 1.43
CA PRO A 20 8.26 3.49 0.14
C PRO A 20 9.78 3.67 -0.11
N PRO A 21 10.29 3.22 -1.27
CA PRO A 21 11.72 3.30 -1.56
C PRO A 21 12.13 4.75 -1.84
N LYS A 22 13.24 5.19 -1.26
CA LYS A 22 13.78 6.54 -1.46
C LYS A 22 14.64 6.72 -2.72
N THR A 23 14.97 5.61 -3.40
CA THR A 23 15.86 5.59 -4.55
C THR A 23 15.39 4.57 -5.57
N GLU A 24 15.78 4.76 -6.83
CA GLU A 24 15.41 3.82 -7.90
C GLU A 24 15.97 2.42 -7.68
N LYS A 25 17.22 2.31 -7.21
CA LYS A 25 17.80 1.03 -6.78
C LYS A 25 16.98 0.39 -5.66
N GLY A 26 16.48 1.19 -4.72
CA GLY A 26 15.59 0.74 -3.65
C GLY A 26 14.26 0.22 -4.21
N ARG A 27 13.70 0.89 -5.22
CA ARG A 27 12.49 0.44 -5.93
C ARG A 27 12.71 -0.90 -6.59
N SER A 28 13.77 -1.05 -7.39
CA SER A 28 14.08 -2.32 -8.05
C SER A 28 14.28 -3.45 -7.05
N ASN A 29 14.98 -3.19 -5.94
CA ASN A 29 15.17 -4.19 -4.88
C ASN A 29 13.86 -4.57 -4.20
N LEU A 30 13.02 -3.59 -3.85
CA LEU A 30 11.72 -3.82 -3.24
C LEU A 30 10.83 -4.66 -4.17
N TYR A 31 10.78 -4.33 -5.46
CA TYR A 31 9.87 -5.00 -6.40
C TYR A 31 10.36 -6.42 -6.70
N GLY A 32 11.67 -6.63 -6.79
CA GLY A 32 12.26 -7.97 -6.87
C GLY A 32 11.94 -8.81 -5.63
N ALA A 33 12.01 -8.23 -4.43
CA ALA A 33 11.65 -8.92 -3.19
C ALA A 33 10.15 -9.26 -3.15
N LEU A 34 9.27 -8.31 -3.47
CA LEU A 34 7.82 -8.54 -3.51
C LEU A 34 7.44 -9.60 -4.55
N GLY A 35 8.07 -9.59 -5.73
CA GLY A 35 7.87 -10.62 -6.75
C GLY A 35 8.30 -12.01 -6.27
N ALA A 36 9.41 -12.11 -5.55
CA ALA A 36 9.83 -13.37 -4.92
C ALA A 36 8.88 -13.84 -3.82
N LEU A 37 8.14 -12.92 -3.18
CA LEU A 37 7.17 -13.20 -2.13
C LEU A 37 5.76 -13.54 -2.67
N GLU A 38 5.43 -13.22 -3.92
CA GLU A 38 4.12 -13.56 -4.52
C GLU A 38 3.79 -15.05 -4.44
N LYS A 39 4.81 -15.93 -4.47
CA LYS A 39 4.63 -17.39 -4.33
C LYS A 39 3.96 -17.79 -3.01
N TYR A 40 4.04 -16.96 -1.97
CA TYR A 40 3.37 -17.19 -0.68
C TYR A 40 1.90 -16.79 -0.69
N LYS A 41 1.41 -16.22 -1.80
CA LYS A 41 0.03 -15.77 -1.99
C LYS A 41 -0.45 -14.90 -0.82
N PRO A 42 0.25 -13.79 -0.51
CA PRO A 42 -0.14 -12.95 0.61
C PRO A 42 -1.58 -12.43 0.42
N LEU A 43 -2.33 -12.34 1.51
CA LEU A 43 -3.69 -11.81 1.47
C LEU A 43 -3.67 -10.36 0.97
N PHE A 44 -2.69 -9.60 1.44
CA PHE A 44 -2.40 -8.23 1.03
C PHE A 44 -0.94 -7.87 1.34
N VAL A 45 -0.48 -6.77 0.74
CA VAL A 45 0.77 -6.08 1.10
C VAL A 45 0.42 -4.66 1.54
N SER A 46 0.89 -4.26 2.71
CA SER A 46 0.74 -2.87 3.19
C SER A 46 1.93 -2.00 2.82
N VAL A 47 1.65 -0.73 2.53
CA VAL A 47 2.67 0.30 2.25
C VAL A 47 2.58 1.37 3.31
N THR A 48 3.67 1.61 4.02
CA THR A 48 3.70 2.61 5.09
C THR A 48 3.58 4.04 4.57
N TYR A 49 3.07 4.92 5.43
CA TYR A 49 2.86 6.34 5.16
C TYR A 49 3.46 7.14 6.31
N GLY A 50 4.35 8.09 5.99
CA GLY A 50 5.12 8.79 7.01
C GLY A 50 4.30 9.83 7.74
N ALA A 51 4.26 9.71 9.07
CA ALA A 51 3.51 10.61 9.94
C ALA A 51 3.80 12.10 9.69
N GLY A 52 5.06 12.48 9.45
CA GLY A 52 5.44 13.89 9.23
C GLY A 52 5.35 14.38 7.77
N GLY A 53 4.77 13.60 6.86
CA GLY A 53 4.58 13.99 5.46
C GLY A 53 5.82 13.93 4.56
N GLY A 54 7.00 13.58 5.08
CA GLY A 54 8.24 13.56 4.31
C GLY A 54 8.34 12.51 3.19
N ASN A 55 7.36 11.61 3.05
CA ASN A 55 7.34 10.56 2.02
C ASN A 55 5.95 10.34 1.39
N ARG A 56 5.02 11.31 1.46
CA ARG A 56 3.63 11.16 1.00
C ARG A 56 3.55 10.79 -0.48
N ASP A 57 4.17 11.60 -1.35
CA ASP A 57 4.15 11.38 -2.79
C ASP A 57 4.77 10.02 -3.16
N THR A 58 5.90 9.69 -2.53
CA THR A 58 6.58 8.40 -2.76
C THR A 58 5.72 7.22 -2.28
N ALA A 59 4.96 7.39 -1.19
CA ALA A 59 4.04 6.35 -0.70
C ALA A 59 2.90 6.13 -1.69
N VAL A 60 2.25 7.21 -2.14
CA VAL A 60 1.17 7.15 -3.15
C VAL A 60 1.68 6.49 -4.43
N ASP A 61 2.81 6.94 -4.98
CA ASP A 61 3.43 6.36 -6.17
C ASP A 61 3.74 4.87 -6.02
N THR A 62 4.22 4.47 -4.84
CA THR A 62 4.51 3.07 -4.54
C THR A 62 3.22 2.24 -4.56
N VAL A 63 2.16 2.72 -3.90
CA VAL A 63 0.87 2.03 -3.85
C VAL A 63 0.29 1.85 -5.25
N LEU A 64 0.27 2.93 -6.06
CA LEU A 64 -0.26 2.91 -7.42
C LEU A 64 0.53 1.95 -8.32
N SER A 65 1.86 1.95 -8.22
CA SER A 65 2.72 1.05 -8.97
C SER A 65 2.49 -0.41 -8.56
N LEU A 66 2.45 -0.70 -7.25
CA LEU A 66 2.23 -2.06 -6.76
C LEU A 66 0.83 -2.58 -7.16
N LYS A 67 -0.20 -1.73 -7.11
CA LYS A 67 -1.57 -2.08 -7.53
C LYS A 67 -1.63 -2.44 -9.02
N LYS A 68 -0.80 -1.81 -9.85
CA LYS A 68 -0.72 -2.06 -11.29
C LYS A 68 0.10 -3.30 -11.63
N ASP A 69 1.22 -3.49 -10.95
CA ASP A 69 2.26 -4.43 -11.39
C ASP A 69 2.18 -5.80 -10.71
N PHE A 70 1.43 -5.93 -9.60
CA PHE A 70 1.33 -7.16 -8.82
C PHE A 70 -0.10 -7.68 -8.67
N THR A 71 -0.21 -8.95 -8.30
CA THR A 71 -1.52 -9.64 -8.21
C THR A 71 -2.14 -9.64 -6.81
N PHE A 72 -1.36 -9.32 -5.77
CA PHE A 72 -1.87 -9.19 -4.41
C PHE A 72 -2.67 -7.89 -4.21
N GLU A 73 -3.49 -7.86 -3.14
CA GLU A 73 -4.17 -6.61 -2.77
C GLU A 73 -3.19 -5.66 -2.07
N VAL A 74 -3.32 -4.36 -2.31
CA VAL A 74 -2.46 -3.34 -1.72
C VAL A 74 -3.25 -2.52 -0.71
N MET A 75 -2.70 -2.33 0.49
CA MET A 75 -3.30 -1.52 1.55
C MET A 75 -2.36 -0.38 1.95
N PRO A 76 -2.55 0.84 1.46
CA PRO A 76 -1.85 1.99 2.00
C PRO A 76 -2.18 2.22 3.48
N HIS A 77 -1.17 2.59 4.24
CA HIS A 77 -1.36 3.31 5.49
C HIS A 77 -1.74 4.75 5.18
N LEU A 78 -2.43 5.41 6.10
CA LEU A 78 -2.74 6.83 5.99
C LEU A 78 -2.78 7.46 7.38
N THR A 79 -1.85 8.38 7.63
CA THR A 79 -1.80 9.20 8.86
C THR A 79 -2.25 10.62 8.54
N CYS A 80 -2.97 11.27 9.44
CA CYS A 80 -3.48 12.63 9.22
C CYS A 80 -2.68 13.76 9.91
N ILE A 81 -1.67 13.42 10.74
CA ILE A 81 -0.92 14.44 11.47
C ILE A 81 -0.15 15.38 10.51
N GLY A 82 -0.32 16.68 10.71
CA GLY A 82 0.32 17.70 9.88
C GLY A 82 -0.18 17.74 8.42
N ALA A 83 -1.38 17.24 8.14
CA ALA A 83 -2.06 17.41 6.85
C ALA A 83 -3.42 18.09 7.05
N PRO A 84 -3.80 19.08 6.21
CA PRO A 84 -5.17 19.58 6.18
C PRO A 84 -6.12 18.51 5.63
N ALA A 85 -7.40 18.56 6.02
CA ALA A 85 -8.41 17.60 5.56
C ALA A 85 -8.47 17.48 4.03
N SER A 86 -8.38 18.60 3.30
CA SER A 86 -8.38 18.62 1.84
C SER A 86 -7.24 17.84 1.20
N GLU A 87 -6.09 17.74 1.86
CA GLU A 87 -4.97 16.93 1.37
C GLU A 87 -5.26 15.44 1.54
N ILE A 88 -5.85 15.05 2.69
CA ILE A 88 -6.28 13.68 2.94
C ILE A 88 -7.37 13.27 1.95
N ASP A 89 -8.33 14.16 1.67
CA ASP A 89 -9.38 13.93 0.66
C ASP A 89 -8.77 13.66 -0.72
N GLY A 90 -7.79 14.46 -1.15
CA GLY A 90 -7.11 14.27 -2.44
C GLY A 90 -6.35 12.95 -2.55
N VAL A 91 -5.71 12.50 -1.46
CA VAL A 91 -5.04 11.19 -1.41
C VAL A 91 -6.07 10.06 -1.50
N LEU A 92 -7.18 10.17 -0.77
CA LEU A 92 -8.27 9.19 -0.80
C LEU A 92 -8.93 9.10 -2.18
N ASP A 93 -9.15 10.24 -2.85
CA ASP A 93 -9.68 10.28 -4.22
C ASP A 93 -8.71 9.60 -5.20
N THR A 94 -7.40 9.87 -5.08
CA THR A 94 -6.37 9.21 -5.89
C THR A 94 -6.39 7.68 -5.72
N TYR A 95 -6.48 7.21 -4.47
CA TYR A 95 -6.57 5.78 -4.17
C TYR A 95 -7.86 5.15 -4.70
N LYS A 96 -8.99 5.85 -4.54
CA LYS A 96 -10.28 5.41 -5.04
C LYS A 96 -10.28 5.27 -6.56
N ASP A 97 -9.73 6.25 -7.28
CA ASP A 97 -9.62 6.22 -8.74
C ASP A 97 -8.71 5.08 -9.24
N ALA A 98 -7.73 4.68 -8.42
CA ALA A 98 -6.87 3.52 -8.67
C ALA A 98 -7.48 2.17 -8.23
N GLY A 99 -8.71 2.16 -7.72
CA GLY A 99 -9.39 0.95 -7.25
C GLY A 99 -8.79 0.35 -5.97
N ILE A 100 -8.18 1.19 -5.13
CA ILE A 100 -7.79 0.82 -3.77
C ILE A 100 -9.03 0.92 -2.88
N GLU A 101 -9.36 -0.20 -2.23
CA GLU A 101 -10.56 -0.31 -1.38
C GLU A 101 -10.24 -0.47 0.11
N ASN A 102 -8.95 -0.48 0.46
CA ASN A 102 -8.48 -0.80 1.80
C ASN A 102 -7.48 0.26 2.26
N ILE A 103 -7.77 0.92 3.39
CA ILE A 103 -6.88 1.90 4.02
C ILE A 103 -6.65 1.47 5.46
N LEU A 104 -5.40 1.52 5.93
CA LEU A 104 -5.10 1.47 7.35
C LEU A 104 -5.01 2.90 7.90
N ALA A 105 -6.06 3.35 8.57
CA ALA A 105 -6.11 4.67 9.22
C ALA A 105 -5.32 4.66 10.53
N LEU A 106 -4.42 5.64 10.70
CA LEU A 106 -3.47 5.75 11.81
C LEU A 106 -3.45 7.16 12.42
#